data_AF-A0A3D4H686-F1
#
_entry.id   AF-A0A3D4H686-F1
#
_cell.length_a   1.000
_cell.length_b   1.000
_cell.length_c   1.000
_cell.angle_alpha   90.00
_cell.angle_beta   90.00
_cell.angle_gamma   90.00
#
_symmetry.space_group_name_H-M   'P 1'
#
loop_
_entity.id
_entity.type
_entity.pdbx_description
1 polymer ?
#
loop_
_entity_poly.entity_id
_entity_poly.type
_entity_poly.pdbx_seq_one_letter_code
_entity_poly.pdbx_strand_id
1 'polypeptide(L)'
;MATRDQNSGKDLITRISFVGMEEGQVKRFPDFDKRLHTAPKFASDRAQQFLGRLAGPDLNEWGEELFAAFREAMGYRRKEIAFVSEGGTGRVESKDFTVERRYSLIEDRPDCYSVETELLEIGSANLLEDASFNGAMGPLFECMRCLFSKSVSVEGIIDGLEEASDRGLSIEYPSSCEYCDARIENMNAIFRFDAVSLEIRFPGFGTPGQLVESYRGLIENLGGAWPIEDVLPLL
;
A
#
# COMPACT_ATOMS: atom_id res chain seq x y z
N MET A 1 41.09 -10.19 -2.71
CA MET A 1 40.15 -9.59 -3.70
C MET A 1 38.90 -10.45 -3.68
N ALA A 2 37.98 -10.13 -2.77
CA ALA A 2 36.67 -10.77 -2.72
C ALA A 2 35.76 -9.99 -3.67
N THR A 3 35.15 -10.72 -4.59
CA THR A 3 34.19 -10.26 -5.58
C THR A 3 33.02 -9.61 -4.85
N ARG A 4 32.82 -8.31 -5.04
CA ARG A 4 31.54 -7.64 -4.74
C ARG A 4 30.52 -8.30 -5.66
N ASP A 5 29.66 -9.15 -5.13
CA ASP A 5 28.39 -9.47 -5.79
C ASP A 5 27.58 -8.18 -5.87
N GLN A 6 27.71 -7.49 -7.00
CA GLN A 6 26.73 -6.53 -7.45
C GLN A 6 25.52 -7.31 -7.92
N ASN A 7 24.77 -7.87 -6.96
CA ASN A 7 23.45 -8.38 -7.24
C ASN A 7 22.58 -7.15 -7.52
N SER A 8 22.31 -6.89 -8.80
CA SER A 8 21.50 -5.74 -9.26
C SER A 8 20.24 -5.63 -8.40
N GLY A 9 19.92 -4.42 -7.94
CA GLY A 9 18.75 -4.16 -7.08
C GLY A 9 17.42 -4.67 -7.67
N LYS A 10 17.40 -4.98 -8.97
CA LYS A 10 16.27 -5.59 -9.69
C LYS A 10 15.86 -6.97 -9.17
N ASP A 11 16.79 -7.79 -8.67
CA ASP A 11 16.47 -9.14 -8.18
C ASP A 11 15.91 -9.13 -6.75
N LEU A 12 15.88 -7.97 -6.10
CA LEU A 12 15.40 -7.84 -4.74
C LEU A 12 13.89 -7.62 -4.67
N ILE A 13 13.24 -7.05 -5.67
CA ILE A 13 11.80 -6.71 -5.60
C ILE A 13 10.99 -7.73 -6.40
N THR A 14 9.95 -8.30 -5.78
CA THR A 14 9.04 -9.25 -6.43
C THR A 14 7.71 -8.65 -6.81
N ARG A 15 7.27 -7.60 -6.13
CA ARG A 15 5.95 -7.02 -6.33
C ARG A 15 5.95 -5.55 -5.93
N ILE A 16 5.28 -4.75 -6.74
CA ILE A 16 4.94 -3.35 -6.44
C ILE A 16 3.43 -3.27 -6.30
N SER A 17 2.97 -2.56 -5.27
CA SER A 17 1.57 -2.20 -5.07
C SER A 17 1.43 -0.77 -4.57
N PHE A 18 0.21 -0.22 -4.71
CA PHE A 18 -0.14 1.09 -4.15
C PHE A 18 -1.15 0.88 -3.05
N VAL A 19 -0.94 1.53 -1.90
CA VAL A 19 -1.68 1.29 -0.67
C VAL A 19 -2.22 2.60 -0.11
N GLY A 20 -3.48 2.60 0.29
CA GLY A 20 -4.11 3.62 1.12
C GLY A 20 -4.55 3.02 2.44
N MET A 21 -4.33 3.73 3.55
CA MET A 21 -4.71 3.27 4.88
C MET A 21 -5.59 4.28 5.57
N GLU A 22 -6.77 3.84 6.00
CA GLU A 22 -7.67 4.65 6.82
C GLU A 22 -7.97 3.92 8.14
N GLU A 23 -8.40 4.66 9.16
CA GLU A 23 -8.82 4.08 10.44
C GLU A 23 -10.22 4.55 10.84
N GLY A 24 -10.95 3.68 11.54
CA GLY A 24 -12.27 3.98 12.07
C GLY A 24 -12.56 3.29 13.39
N GLN A 25 -13.71 3.61 13.96
CA GLN A 25 -14.20 2.98 15.19
C GLN A 25 -15.36 2.05 14.87
N VAL A 26 -15.35 0.83 15.40
CA VAL A 26 -16.38 -0.18 15.13
C VAL A 26 -17.78 0.32 15.51
N LYS A 27 -17.89 1.08 16.60
CA LYS A 27 -19.16 1.66 17.08
C LYS A 27 -19.74 2.77 16.20
N ARG A 28 -19.02 3.21 15.15
CA ARG A 28 -19.44 4.27 14.22
C ARG A 28 -20.03 3.71 12.93
N PHE A 29 -19.98 2.40 12.69
CA PHE A 29 -20.70 1.80 11.59
C PHE A 29 -22.21 2.09 11.71
N PRO A 30 -22.90 2.41 10.60
CA PRO A 30 -24.35 2.64 10.61
C PRO A 30 -25.13 1.48 11.23
N ASP A 31 -24.72 0.25 10.95
CA ASP A 31 -25.38 -0.98 11.42
C ASP A 31 -24.94 -1.44 12.84
N PHE A 32 -24.15 -0.63 13.54
CA PHE A 32 -23.79 -0.90 14.93
C PHE A 32 -24.92 -0.50 15.88
N ASP A 33 -25.74 -1.48 16.31
CA ASP A 33 -26.73 -1.26 17.36
C ASP A 33 -26.07 -1.19 18.76
N LYS A 34 -26.03 0.01 19.35
CA LYS A 34 -25.45 0.26 20.68
C LYS A 34 -26.18 -0.43 21.84
N ARG A 35 -27.39 -0.94 21.65
CA ARG A 35 -28.15 -1.70 22.66
C ARG A 35 -27.83 -3.19 22.62
N LEU A 36 -27.54 -3.73 21.44
CA LEU A 36 -27.37 -5.16 21.20
C LEU A 36 -25.89 -5.56 20.99
N HIS A 37 -25.08 -4.66 20.45
CA HIS A 37 -23.69 -4.90 20.13
C HIS A 37 -22.76 -4.31 21.19
N THR A 38 -21.63 -4.99 21.39
CA THR A 38 -20.51 -4.50 22.20
C THR A 38 -19.30 -4.35 21.30
N ALA A 39 -18.57 -3.25 21.42
CA ALA A 39 -17.33 -3.08 20.66
C ALA A 39 -16.33 -4.19 21.03
N PRO A 40 -15.56 -4.72 20.06
CA PRO A 40 -14.64 -5.79 20.36
C PRO A 40 -13.58 -5.37 21.38
N LYS A 41 -13.19 -6.33 22.22
CA LYS A 41 -12.09 -6.17 23.20
C LYS A 41 -10.82 -6.88 22.78
N PHE A 42 -10.90 -7.74 21.76
CA PHE A 42 -9.82 -8.56 21.23
C PHE A 42 -10.01 -8.71 19.72
N ALA A 43 -8.92 -8.67 18.96
CA ALA A 43 -8.91 -8.93 17.52
C ALA A 43 -8.98 -10.44 17.21
N SER A 44 -10.07 -11.08 17.65
CA SER A 44 -10.33 -12.51 17.39
C SER A 44 -11.01 -12.74 16.04
N ASP A 45 -10.93 -13.94 15.48
CA ASP A 45 -11.64 -14.33 14.24
C ASP A 45 -13.14 -14.03 14.32
N ARG A 46 -13.77 -14.26 15.48
CA ARG A 46 -15.19 -13.95 15.68
C ARG A 46 -15.46 -12.44 15.62
N ALA A 47 -14.57 -11.63 16.18
CA ALA A 47 -14.67 -10.19 16.15
C ALA A 47 -14.41 -9.66 14.72
N GLN A 48 -13.46 -10.26 14.00
CA GLN A 48 -13.19 -9.97 12.60
C GLN A 48 -14.39 -10.30 11.71
N GLN A 49 -15.05 -11.45 11.91
CA GLN A 49 -16.30 -11.79 11.21
C GLN A 49 -17.44 -10.82 11.54
N PHE A 50 -17.49 -10.31 12.77
CA PHE A 50 -18.46 -9.28 13.14
C PHE A 50 -18.17 -7.96 12.43
N LEU A 51 -16.92 -7.50 12.39
CA LEU A 51 -16.50 -6.34 11.61
C LEU A 51 -16.84 -6.51 10.12
N GLY A 52 -16.51 -7.66 9.54
CA GLY A 52 -16.79 -7.94 8.13
C GLY A 52 -18.29 -7.90 7.79
N ARG A 53 -19.17 -8.28 8.72
CA ARG A 53 -20.62 -8.10 8.55
C ARG A 53 -21.04 -6.63 8.57
N LEU A 54 -20.45 -5.82 9.47
CA LEU A 54 -20.74 -4.38 9.55
C LEU A 54 -20.22 -3.63 8.31
N ALA A 55 -19.08 -4.02 7.77
CA ALA A 55 -18.46 -3.40 6.59
C ALA A 55 -19.08 -3.84 5.26
N GLY A 56 -19.93 -4.88 5.27
CA GLY A 56 -20.50 -5.47 4.05
C GLY A 56 -21.23 -4.48 3.14
N PRO A 57 -22.13 -3.63 3.65
CA PRO A 57 -22.80 -2.60 2.85
C PRO A 57 -21.82 -1.61 2.22
N ASP A 58 -20.90 -1.05 3.01
CA ASP A 58 -19.89 -0.08 2.55
C ASP A 58 -18.98 -0.68 1.46
N LEU A 59 -18.54 -1.93 1.64
CA LEU A 59 -17.73 -2.65 0.66
C LEU A 59 -18.47 -2.90 -0.66
N ASN A 60 -19.76 -3.22 -0.58
CA ASN A 60 -20.57 -3.45 -1.78
C ASN A 60 -20.80 -2.16 -2.56
N GLU A 61 -21.12 -1.05 -1.88
CA GLU A 61 -21.25 0.26 -2.52
C GLU A 61 -19.95 0.67 -3.20
N TRP A 62 -18.84 0.68 -2.45
CA TRP A 62 -17.51 1.00 -2.97
C TRP A 62 -17.11 0.13 -4.17
N GLY A 63 -17.34 -1.18 -4.08
CA GLY A 63 -16.94 -2.13 -5.12
C GLY A 63 -17.79 -2.05 -6.38
N GLU A 64 -19.09 -1.85 -6.26
CA GLU A 64 -20.00 -1.66 -7.41
C GLU A 64 -19.73 -0.34 -8.13
N GLU A 65 -19.48 0.75 -7.39
CA GLU A 65 -19.08 2.04 -7.96
C GLU A 65 -17.78 1.92 -8.75
N LEU A 66 -16.76 1.30 -8.15
CA LEU A 66 -15.45 1.13 -8.78
C LEU A 66 -15.51 0.19 -10.00
N PHE A 67 -16.28 -0.90 -9.90
CA PHE A 67 -16.55 -1.80 -11.02
C PHE A 67 -17.21 -1.07 -12.20
N ALA A 68 -18.25 -0.28 -11.92
CA ALA A 68 -18.94 0.49 -12.95
C ALA A 68 -18.01 1.53 -13.60
N ALA A 69 -17.25 2.28 -12.79
CA ALA A 69 -16.29 3.26 -13.26
C ALA A 69 -15.24 2.65 -14.19
N PHE A 70 -14.65 1.52 -13.82
CA PHE A 70 -13.66 0.85 -14.66
C PHE A 70 -14.27 0.26 -15.94
N ARG A 71 -15.48 -0.29 -15.88
CA ARG A 71 -16.15 -0.78 -17.09
C ARG A 71 -16.40 0.31 -18.11
N GLU A 72 -16.79 1.50 -17.66
CA GLU A 72 -17.01 2.64 -18.52
C GLU A 72 -15.68 3.21 -19.05
N ALA A 73 -14.75 3.53 -18.15
CA ALA A 73 -13.50 4.22 -18.49
C ALA A 73 -12.54 3.37 -19.33
N MET A 74 -12.46 2.06 -19.04
CA MET A 74 -11.53 1.12 -19.69
C MET A 74 -12.20 0.26 -20.77
N GLY A 75 -13.52 0.36 -20.94
CA GLY A 75 -14.27 -0.44 -21.91
C GLY A 75 -14.29 -1.94 -21.60
N TYR A 76 -14.10 -2.34 -20.34
CA TYR A 76 -14.07 -3.75 -19.96
C TYR A 76 -15.42 -4.44 -20.18
N ARG A 77 -15.36 -5.65 -20.75
CA ARG A 77 -16.50 -6.54 -20.90
C ARG A 77 -16.75 -7.31 -19.61
N ARG A 78 -17.97 -7.85 -19.46
CA ARG A 78 -18.41 -8.65 -18.29
C ARG A 78 -17.47 -9.82 -17.91
N LYS A 79 -16.64 -10.32 -18.84
CA LYS A 79 -15.70 -11.42 -18.59
C LYS A 79 -14.27 -10.96 -18.25
N GLU A 80 -14.00 -9.66 -18.34
CA GLU A 80 -12.68 -9.04 -18.17
C GLU A 80 -12.55 -8.30 -16.84
N ILE A 81 -13.66 -8.18 -16.10
CA ILE A 81 -13.72 -7.56 -14.79
C ILE A 81 -14.83 -8.20 -13.96
N ALA A 82 -14.59 -8.38 -12.67
CA ALA A 82 -15.55 -8.86 -11.69
C ALA A 82 -15.37 -8.12 -10.37
N PHE A 83 -16.45 -8.01 -9.60
CA PHE A 83 -16.42 -7.59 -8.21
C PHE A 83 -16.85 -8.77 -7.33
N VAL A 84 -16.10 -9.01 -6.26
CA VAL A 84 -16.39 -10.02 -5.24
C VAL A 84 -16.19 -9.40 -3.86
N SER A 85 -17.11 -9.67 -2.93
CA SER A 85 -17.02 -9.22 -1.54
C SER A 85 -17.31 -10.37 -0.58
N GLU A 86 -16.38 -10.62 0.33
CA GLU A 86 -16.50 -11.67 1.35
C GLU A 86 -15.66 -11.32 2.59
N GLY A 87 -16.20 -11.60 3.78
CA GLY A 87 -15.39 -11.64 5.01
C GLY A 87 -14.76 -10.32 5.46
N GLY A 88 -15.30 -9.16 5.02
CA GLY A 88 -14.70 -7.86 5.28
C GLY A 88 -13.66 -7.43 4.23
N THR A 89 -13.60 -8.14 3.10
CA THR A 89 -12.77 -7.81 1.95
C THR A 89 -13.66 -7.64 0.73
N GLY A 90 -13.49 -6.54 0.00
CA GLY A 90 -14.04 -6.34 -1.34
C GLY A 90 -12.92 -6.30 -2.36
N ARG A 91 -13.11 -6.90 -3.53
CA ARG A 91 -12.09 -6.95 -4.58
C ARG A 91 -12.69 -6.77 -5.96
N VAL A 92 -12.13 -5.82 -6.71
CA VAL A 92 -12.38 -5.63 -8.14
C VAL A 92 -11.19 -6.23 -8.89
N GLU A 93 -11.41 -7.37 -9.54
CA GLU A 93 -10.40 -8.09 -10.32
C GLU A 93 -10.64 -7.83 -11.79
N SER A 94 -9.59 -7.43 -12.51
CA SER A 94 -9.61 -7.28 -13.96
C SER A 94 -8.49 -8.12 -14.59
N LYS A 95 -8.43 -8.14 -15.93
CA LYS A 95 -7.31 -8.77 -16.64
C LYS A 95 -5.97 -8.01 -16.51
N ASP A 96 -5.99 -6.74 -16.09
CA ASP A 96 -4.81 -5.86 -16.10
C ASP A 96 -4.37 -5.44 -14.69
N PHE A 97 -5.21 -5.62 -13.67
CA PHE A 97 -4.96 -5.25 -12.27
C PHE A 97 -6.02 -5.83 -11.33
N THR A 98 -5.71 -5.80 -10.03
CA THR A 98 -6.64 -6.08 -8.94
C THR A 98 -6.64 -4.92 -7.96
N VAL A 99 -7.83 -4.44 -7.56
CA VAL A 99 -7.99 -3.51 -6.42
C VAL A 99 -8.70 -4.24 -5.30
N GLU A 100 -8.11 -4.27 -4.12
CA GLU A 100 -8.68 -4.86 -2.93
C GLU A 100 -8.88 -3.80 -1.83
N ARG A 101 -9.99 -3.87 -1.11
CA ARG A 101 -10.21 -3.12 0.13
C ARG A 101 -10.51 -4.10 1.25
N ARG A 102 -9.76 -4.01 2.34
CA ARG A 102 -9.84 -4.92 3.49
C ARG A 102 -10.05 -4.15 4.78
N TYR A 103 -11.05 -4.56 5.54
CA TYR A 103 -11.28 -4.10 6.91
C TYR A 103 -10.63 -5.07 7.89
N SER A 104 -9.80 -4.57 8.79
CA SER A 104 -9.13 -5.38 9.82
C SER A 104 -9.24 -4.73 11.19
N LEU A 105 -9.44 -5.51 12.25
CA LEU A 105 -9.34 -4.98 13.61
C LEU A 105 -7.89 -4.60 13.93
N ILE A 106 -7.71 -3.50 14.65
CA ILE A 106 -6.39 -3.09 15.15
C ILE A 106 -6.11 -3.86 16.44
N GLU A 107 -5.06 -4.67 16.48
CA GLU A 107 -4.78 -5.59 17.60
C GLU A 107 -4.67 -4.89 18.96
N ASP A 108 -3.96 -3.76 19.01
CA ASP A 108 -3.77 -2.98 20.24
C ASP A 108 -4.97 -2.09 20.58
N ARG A 109 -5.90 -1.90 19.64
CA ARG A 109 -7.14 -1.13 19.81
C ARG A 109 -8.32 -1.85 19.15
N PRO A 110 -8.79 -2.99 19.68
CA PRO A 110 -9.79 -3.82 18.99
C PRO A 110 -11.18 -3.19 18.86
N ASP A 111 -11.45 -2.04 19.48
CA ASP A 111 -12.65 -1.25 19.25
C ASP A 111 -12.53 -0.34 18.00
N CYS A 112 -11.35 -0.34 17.38
CA CYS A 112 -11.01 0.35 16.14
C CYS A 112 -10.69 -0.66 15.03
N TYR A 113 -10.79 -0.20 13.79
CA TYR A 113 -10.43 -0.96 12.60
C TYR A 113 -9.55 -0.12 11.68
N SER A 114 -8.76 -0.78 10.84
CA SER A 114 -8.12 -0.20 9.67
C SER A 114 -8.87 -0.59 8.40
N VAL A 115 -8.77 0.25 7.38
CA VAL A 115 -9.22 0.00 6.01
C VAL A 115 -7.99 0.13 5.12
N GLU A 116 -7.49 -1.00 4.63
CA GLU A 116 -6.41 -1.03 3.64
C GLU A 116 -7.03 -1.11 2.25
N THR A 117 -6.76 -0.15 1.39
CA THR A 117 -7.06 -0.23 -0.05
C THR A 117 -5.76 -0.46 -0.81
N GLU A 118 -5.64 -1.55 -1.55
CA GLU A 118 -4.43 -1.92 -2.29
C GLU A 118 -4.72 -2.11 -3.78
N LEU A 119 -3.94 -1.47 -4.64
CA LEU A 119 -3.82 -1.78 -6.07
C LEU A 119 -2.62 -2.72 -6.26
N LEU A 120 -2.88 -3.91 -6.82
CA LEU A 120 -1.90 -4.98 -7.02
C LEU A 120 -2.09 -5.66 -8.39
N GLU A 121 -1.22 -6.62 -8.70
CA GLU A 121 -1.25 -7.39 -9.96
C GLU A 121 -1.26 -6.50 -11.22
N ILE A 122 -0.55 -5.37 -11.13
CA ILE A 122 -0.48 -4.36 -12.18
C ILE A 122 0.23 -4.95 -13.40
N GLY A 123 -0.48 -5.06 -14.53
CA GLY A 123 0.03 -5.71 -15.72
C GLY A 123 1.01 -4.89 -16.56
N SER A 124 1.10 -3.57 -16.33
CA SER A 124 2.12 -2.71 -16.94
C SER A 124 2.20 -1.33 -16.27
N ALA A 125 3.37 -0.70 -16.31
CA ALA A 125 3.54 0.69 -15.90
C ALA A 125 2.67 1.69 -16.69
N ASN A 126 2.39 1.42 -17.97
CA ASN A 126 1.56 2.30 -18.82
C ASN A 126 0.13 2.46 -18.27
N LEU A 127 -0.40 1.44 -17.58
CA LEU A 127 -1.72 1.53 -16.95
C LEU A 127 -1.75 2.63 -15.88
N LEU A 128 -0.67 2.79 -15.11
CA LEU A 128 -0.58 3.75 -14.02
C LEU A 128 -0.54 5.20 -14.53
N GLU A 129 -0.19 5.41 -15.79
CA GLU A 129 -0.18 6.71 -16.45
C GLU A 129 -1.46 6.99 -17.25
N ASP A 130 -2.31 5.99 -17.44
CA ASP A 130 -3.53 6.14 -18.23
C ASP A 130 -4.54 7.05 -17.51
N ALA A 131 -4.98 8.10 -18.21
CA ALA A 131 -5.85 9.12 -17.62
C ALA A 131 -7.25 8.59 -17.29
N SER A 132 -7.79 7.68 -18.10
CA SER A 132 -9.10 7.05 -17.87
C SER A 132 -9.04 6.14 -16.64
N PHE A 133 -7.97 5.34 -16.51
CA PHE A 133 -7.72 4.51 -15.34
C PHE A 133 -7.60 5.33 -14.08
N ASN A 134 -6.78 6.38 -14.09
CA ASN A 134 -6.61 7.27 -12.93
C ASN A 134 -7.90 8.00 -12.55
N GLY A 135 -8.70 8.42 -13.55
CA GLY A 135 -10.00 9.03 -13.34
C GLY A 135 -11.01 8.09 -12.70
N ALA A 136 -11.04 6.82 -13.12
CA ALA A 136 -11.91 5.79 -12.54
C ALA A 136 -11.46 5.35 -11.13
N MET A 137 -10.15 5.29 -10.89
CA MET A 137 -9.58 4.89 -9.61
C MET A 137 -9.78 5.95 -8.51
N GLY A 138 -9.54 7.22 -8.85
CA GLY A 138 -9.53 8.30 -7.87
C GLY A 138 -8.33 8.26 -6.91
N PRO A 139 -8.26 9.20 -5.95
CA PRO A 139 -7.11 9.37 -5.06
C PRO A 139 -7.23 8.47 -3.83
N LEU A 140 -6.93 7.17 -4.00
CA LEU A 140 -7.11 6.16 -2.95
C LEU A 140 -5.82 5.72 -2.26
N PHE A 141 -4.66 6.21 -2.68
CA PHE A 141 -3.36 5.68 -2.23
C PHE A 141 -2.46 6.76 -1.66
N GLU A 142 -1.74 6.45 -0.60
CA GLU A 142 -0.74 7.33 0.01
C GLU A 142 0.64 6.66 0.09
N CYS A 143 0.75 5.39 -0.34
CA CYS A 143 1.95 4.60 -0.22
C CYS A 143 2.22 3.79 -1.48
N MET A 144 3.47 3.74 -1.91
CA MET A 144 3.96 2.76 -2.87
C MET A 144 4.76 1.70 -2.10
N ARG A 145 4.32 0.44 -2.14
CA ARG A 145 4.91 -0.70 -1.42
C ARG A 145 5.65 -1.61 -2.39
N CYS A 146 6.91 -1.89 -2.08
CA CYS A 146 7.76 -2.81 -2.82
C CYS A 146 8.09 -4.01 -1.92
N LEU A 147 7.62 -5.21 -2.28
CA LEU A 147 7.92 -6.43 -1.55
C LEU A 147 9.24 -7.03 -2.01
N PHE A 148 10.03 -7.50 -1.06
CA PHE A 148 11.30 -8.14 -1.33
C PHE A 148 11.15 -9.62 -1.72
N SER A 149 12.05 -10.12 -2.58
CA SER A 149 12.15 -11.51 -3.01
C SER A 149 12.60 -12.45 -1.92
N LYS A 150 13.27 -11.90 -0.91
CA LYS A 150 13.78 -12.57 0.27
C LYS A 150 13.85 -11.57 1.40
N SER A 151 13.81 -12.06 2.64
CA SER A 151 13.99 -11.19 3.78
C SER A 151 15.39 -10.57 3.80
N VAL A 152 15.48 -9.32 4.24
CA VAL A 152 16.70 -8.52 4.35
C VAL A 152 16.99 -8.18 5.81
N SER A 153 18.27 -7.93 6.13
CA SER A 153 18.66 -7.44 7.45
C SER A 153 18.33 -5.96 7.57
N VAL A 154 17.39 -5.61 8.46
CA VAL A 154 17.05 -4.21 8.75
C VAL A 154 18.24 -3.49 9.38
N GLU A 155 18.98 -4.15 10.27
CA GLU A 155 20.23 -3.61 10.84
C GLU A 155 21.23 -3.24 9.74
N GLY A 156 21.42 -4.11 8.74
CA GLY A 156 22.32 -3.82 7.62
C GLY A 156 21.84 -2.67 6.73
N ILE A 157 20.52 -2.46 6.62
CA ILE A 157 19.96 -1.28 5.96
C ILE A 157 20.25 -0.03 6.78
N ILE A 158 20.02 -0.07 8.10
CA ILE A 158 20.32 1.04 9.01
C ILE A 158 21.79 1.42 8.89
N ASP A 159 22.71 0.46 9.03
CA ASP A 159 24.16 0.71 8.91
C ASP A 159 24.50 1.37 7.57
N GLY A 160 23.97 0.85 6.46
CA GLY A 160 24.23 1.40 5.13
C GLY A 160 23.66 2.81 4.92
N LEU A 161 22.50 3.11 5.51
CA LEU A 161 21.90 4.45 5.49
C LEU A 161 22.68 5.41 6.39
N GLU A 162 23.12 4.99 7.57
CA GLU A 162 23.94 5.79 8.49
C GLU A 162 25.30 6.13 7.87
N GLU A 163 25.93 5.19 7.16
CA GLU A 163 27.15 5.44 6.37
C GLU A 163 26.93 6.45 5.23
N ALA A 164 25.70 6.55 4.71
CA ALA A 164 25.32 7.50 3.66
C ALA A 164 24.79 8.85 4.19
N SER A 165 24.70 9.02 5.52
CA SER A 165 23.94 10.10 6.18
C SER A 165 24.44 11.53 5.96
N ASP A 166 25.68 11.72 5.46
CA ASP A 166 26.29 13.01 5.11
C ASP A 166 25.52 13.82 4.04
N ARG A 167 24.37 13.32 3.54
CA ARG A 167 23.60 13.84 2.41
C ARG A 167 22.21 14.38 2.77
N GLY A 168 22.00 14.81 4.02
CA GLY A 168 20.70 15.33 4.47
C GLY A 168 19.66 14.22 4.69
N LEU A 169 20.12 13.03 5.09
CA LEU A 169 19.29 11.87 5.40
C LEU A 169 19.12 11.78 6.93
N SER A 170 17.88 11.75 7.41
CA SER A 170 17.56 11.44 8.80
C SER A 170 16.94 10.05 8.89
N ILE A 171 17.31 9.28 9.90
CA ILE A 171 16.88 7.88 10.09
C ILE A 171 16.33 7.76 11.50
N GLU A 172 15.17 7.12 11.63
CA GLU A 172 14.53 6.78 12.91
C GLU A 172 14.23 5.28 12.95
N TYR A 173 14.49 4.61 14.07
CA TYR A 173 14.21 3.19 14.26
C TYR A 173 13.98 2.86 15.74
N PRO A 174 13.17 1.82 16.06
CA PRO A 174 13.03 1.32 17.41
C PRO A 174 14.30 0.56 17.84
N SER A 175 14.50 0.38 19.15
CA SER A 175 15.64 -0.39 19.67
C SER A 175 15.64 -1.87 19.26
N SER A 176 14.52 -2.39 18.76
CA SER A 176 14.40 -3.74 18.22
C SER A 176 14.94 -3.85 16.78
N CYS A 177 15.16 -2.73 16.10
CA CYS A 177 15.54 -2.68 14.67
C CYS A 177 14.59 -3.48 13.76
N GLU A 178 13.30 -3.57 14.10
CA GLU A 178 12.31 -4.30 13.29
C GLU A 178 11.92 -3.54 12.01
N TYR A 179 12.09 -2.21 12.01
CA TYR A 179 11.92 -1.35 10.85
C TYR A 179 12.82 -0.10 11.00
N CYS A 180 13.03 0.64 9.91
CA CYS A 180 13.57 2.00 9.97
C CYS A 180 12.82 2.94 9.04
N ASP A 181 12.66 4.19 9.48
CA ASP A 181 12.09 5.29 8.71
C ASP A 181 13.20 6.24 8.29
N ALA A 182 13.41 6.38 6.99
CA ALA A 182 14.35 7.32 6.42
C ALA A 182 13.59 8.52 5.81
N ARG A 183 14.11 9.73 6.04
CA ARG A 183 13.62 10.99 5.44
C ARG A 183 14.79 11.76 4.87
N ILE A 184 14.54 12.47 3.79
CA ILE A 184 15.56 13.20 3.06
C ILE A 184 15.17 14.67 3.03
N GLU A 185 16.12 15.55 3.31
CA GLU A 185 15.90 16.98 3.29
C GLU A 185 15.28 17.43 1.96
N ASN A 186 14.26 18.29 2.05
CA ASN A 186 13.49 18.80 0.90
C ASN A 186 12.64 17.76 0.16
N MET A 187 12.52 16.54 0.67
CA MET A 187 11.60 15.52 0.15
C MET A 187 10.47 15.28 1.16
N ASN A 188 9.24 15.44 0.71
CA ASN A 188 8.06 15.23 1.55
C ASN A 188 7.56 13.78 1.43
N ALA A 189 8.44 12.82 1.71
CA ALA A 189 8.13 11.40 1.71
C ALA A 189 8.88 10.69 2.84
N ILE A 190 8.31 9.60 3.35
CA ILE A 190 8.94 8.72 4.34
C ILE A 190 9.21 7.37 3.68
N PHE A 191 10.47 6.93 3.73
CA PHE A 191 10.88 5.61 3.27
C PHE A 191 10.93 4.69 4.49
N ARG A 192 9.96 3.79 4.62
CA ARG A 192 9.97 2.78 5.67
C ARG A 192 10.52 1.46 5.12
N PHE A 193 11.55 0.95 5.76
CA PHE A 193 12.11 -0.37 5.50
C PHE A 193 11.74 -1.31 6.63
N ASP A 194 11.31 -2.50 6.30
CA ASP A 194 11.28 -3.63 7.22
C ASP A 194 12.00 -4.83 6.59
N ALA A 195 11.92 -5.99 7.26
CA ALA A 195 12.60 -7.18 6.80
C ALA A 195 12.09 -7.73 5.47
N VAL A 196 10.93 -7.29 4.96
CA VAL A 196 10.25 -7.86 3.77
C VAL A 196 9.80 -6.82 2.76
N SER A 197 9.86 -5.53 3.06
CA SER A 197 9.35 -4.48 2.19
C SER A 197 10.07 -3.14 2.33
N LEU A 198 9.96 -2.36 1.26
CA LEU A 198 10.14 -0.91 1.26
C LEU A 198 8.78 -0.27 1.00
N GLU A 199 8.37 0.62 1.89
CA GLU A 199 7.22 1.50 1.71
C GLU A 199 7.67 2.94 1.49
N ILE A 200 7.15 3.58 0.45
CA ILE A 200 7.36 4.99 0.16
C ILE A 200 6.04 5.70 0.43
N ARG A 201 5.97 6.40 1.56
CA ARG A 201 4.75 7.07 2.04
C ARG A 201 4.79 8.55 1.65
N PHE A 202 3.76 8.97 0.95
CA PHE A 202 3.52 10.32 0.46
C PHE A 202 2.67 11.11 1.49
N PRO A 203 2.65 12.45 1.44
CA PRO A 203 2.04 13.26 2.49
C PRO A 203 0.50 13.28 2.44
N GLY A 204 -0.09 12.64 1.44
CA GLY A 204 -1.53 12.53 1.30
C GLY A 204 -1.92 11.54 0.20
N PHE A 205 -3.23 11.32 0.11
CA PHE A 205 -3.83 10.43 -0.86
C PHE A 205 -3.78 11.02 -2.27
N GLY A 206 -3.45 10.17 -3.23
CA GLY A 206 -3.36 10.48 -4.65
C GLY A 206 -3.74 9.29 -5.52
N THR A 207 -3.88 9.55 -6.82
CA THR A 207 -4.10 8.51 -7.82
C THR A 207 -2.79 7.74 -8.07
N PRO A 208 -2.83 6.54 -8.65
CA PRO A 208 -1.61 5.79 -9.00
C PRO A 208 -0.61 6.63 -9.82
N GLY A 209 -1.08 7.36 -10.82
CA GLY A 209 -0.27 8.25 -11.65
C GLY A 209 0.39 9.39 -10.87
N GLN A 210 -0.32 9.99 -9.91
CA GLN A 210 0.26 11.03 -9.03
C GLN A 210 1.35 10.48 -8.12
N LEU A 211 1.19 9.26 -7.60
CA LEU A 211 2.21 8.59 -6.79
C LEU A 211 3.42 8.20 -7.64
N VAL A 212 3.21 7.72 -8.87
CA VAL A 212 4.28 7.45 -9.85
C VAL A 212 5.05 8.73 -10.18
N GLU A 213 4.36 9.83 -10.46
CA GLU A 213 4.99 11.14 -10.72
C GLU A 213 5.80 11.61 -9.51
N SER A 214 5.21 11.51 -8.32
CA SER A 214 5.89 11.85 -7.06
C SER A 214 7.14 10.99 -6.88
N TYR A 215 7.04 9.67 -7.06
CA TYR A 215 8.17 8.74 -6.97
C TYR A 215 9.28 9.08 -7.97
N ARG A 216 8.95 9.37 -9.23
CA ARG A 216 9.96 9.79 -10.24
C ARG A 216 10.67 11.06 -9.82
N GLY A 217 9.92 12.07 -9.36
CA GLY A 217 10.50 13.29 -8.81
C GLY A 217 11.42 13.01 -7.62
N LEU A 218 11.07 12.05 -6.75
CA LEU A 218 11.94 11.62 -5.66
C LEU A 218 13.25 11.01 -6.19
N ILE A 219 13.18 10.04 -7.10
CA ILE A 219 14.35 9.35 -7.65
C ILE A 219 15.26 10.30 -8.46
N GLU A 220 14.70 11.23 -9.22
CA GLU A 220 15.46 12.25 -9.95
C GLU A 220 16.25 13.17 -8.99
N ASN A 221 15.61 13.59 -7.89
CA ASN A 221 16.25 14.43 -6.87
C ASN A 221 17.29 13.68 -6.04
N LEU A 222 17.12 12.36 -5.87
CA LEU A 222 18.04 11.50 -5.14
C LEU A 222 19.38 11.29 -5.85
N GLY A 223 19.39 11.25 -7.18
CA GLY A 223 20.57 10.86 -7.95
C GLY A 223 21.19 9.53 -7.46
N GLY A 224 22.50 9.35 -7.60
CA GLY A 224 23.21 8.16 -7.10
C GLY A 224 23.39 8.08 -5.57
N ALA A 225 22.59 8.80 -4.78
CA ALA A 225 22.63 8.79 -3.32
C ALA A 225 21.70 7.77 -2.67
N TRP A 226 20.82 7.16 -3.45
CA TRP A 226 19.87 6.16 -2.98
C TRP A 226 20.36 4.75 -3.33
N PRO A 227 20.35 3.78 -2.40
CA PRO A 227 20.85 2.43 -2.64
C PRO A 227 19.92 1.55 -3.49
N ILE A 228 18.72 2.03 -3.86
CA ILE A 228 17.74 1.27 -4.63
C ILE A 228 17.57 1.90 -6.02
N GLU A 229 17.77 1.11 -7.07
CA GLU A 229 17.51 1.51 -8.45
C GLU A 229 16.01 1.81 -8.67
N ASP A 230 15.67 2.60 -9.70
CA ASP A 230 14.27 2.83 -10.10
C ASP A 230 13.53 1.49 -10.25
N VAL A 231 12.43 1.35 -9.51
CA VAL A 231 11.68 0.10 -9.39
C VAL A 231 10.50 0.03 -10.35
N LEU A 232 10.04 1.16 -10.91
CA LEU A 232 8.93 1.16 -11.87
C LEU A 232 9.17 0.31 -13.12
N PRO A 233 10.41 0.17 -13.65
CA PRO A 233 10.70 -0.76 -14.73
C PRO A 233 10.49 -2.26 -14.42
N LEU A 234 10.13 -2.60 -13.18
CA LEU A 234 9.80 -3.98 -12.76
C LEU A 234 8.31 -4.33 -12.96
N LEU A 235 7.47 -3.35 -13.34
CA LEU A 235 6.06 -3.53 -13.73
C LEU A 235 5.92 -3.74 -15.24
#